data_AF-A0AAV7A3K6-F1
#
_entry.id   AF-A0AAV7A3K6-F1
#
_cell.length_a   1.000
_cell.length_b   1.000
_cell.length_c   1.000
_cell.angle_alpha   90.00
_cell.angle_beta   90.00
_cell.angle_gamma   90.00
#
_symmetry.space_group_name_H-M   'P 1'
#
loop_
_entity.id
_entity.type
_entity.pdbx_description
1 polymer ?
#
loop_
_entity_poly.entity_id
_entity_poly.type
_entity_poly.pdbx_seq_one_letter_code
_entity_poly.pdbx_strand_id
1 'polypeptide(L)'
;MAASLRCRFEVMSGLLCRTWGSAGGRRGRCAVLWPRSHVCGAARAASRSVCVELGGRKLEITSGKLARFADGCAVVKLGDTSVMVTAVSKTKPSPSQFMPLVVDYRQKAAAAGRIPTNHLRRELGSTPHEILTSRVIDRSIRPLFPAGYFYDTQVSVKASI
;
A
#
# COMPACT_ATOMS: atom_id res chain seq x y z
N MET A 1 -34.97 -10.04 5.37
CA MET A 1 -34.28 -11.24 4.86
C MET A 1 -32.83 -10.87 4.57
N ALA A 2 -31.88 -11.54 5.26
CA ALA A 2 -30.41 -11.51 5.13
C ALA A 2 -29.69 -10.14 5.27
N ALA A 3 -29.07 -9.72 6.38
CA ALA A 3 -27.96 -10.28 7.18
C ALA A 3 -26.56 -10.22 6.51
N SER A 4 -25.67 -9.39 7.10
CA SER A 4 -24.20 -9.52 7.19
C SER A 4 -23.39 -9.51 5.87
N LEU A 5 -22.38 -8.66 5.66
CA LEU A 5 -21.05 -8.74 6.28
C LEU A 5 -20.27 -7.43 6.06
N ARG A 6 -20.03 -6.67 7.13
CA ARG A 6 -18.91 -5.71 7.20
C ARG A 6 -17.69 -6.48 7.67
N CYS A 7 -16.59 -6.44 6.92
CA CYS A 7 -15.31 -6.97 7.40
C CYS A 7 -14.79 -6.02 8.48
N ARG A 8 -15.04 -6.37 9.74
CA ARG A 8 -14.58 -5.68 10.94
C ARG A 8 -13.22 -6.28 11.28
N PHE A 9 -12.13 -5.58 10.95
CA PHE A 9 -10.80 -5.96 11.43
C PHE A 9 -10.66 -5.42 12.85
N GLU A 10 -11.14 -6.21 13.81
CA GLU A 10 -11.08 -5.89 15.25
C GLU A 10 -9.71 -6.34 15.78
N VAL A 11 -8.79 -5.39 15.90
CA VAL A 11 -7.55 -5.59 16.65
C VAL A 11 -7.91 -5.50 18.13
N MET A 12 -7.88 -6.65 18.80
CA MET A 12 -7.94 -6.76 20.26
C MET A 12 -6.85 -5.89 20.90
N SER A 13 -7.26 -4.81 21.54
CA SER A 13 -6.53 -4.23 22.66
C SER A 13 -7.56 -3.88 23.72
N GLY A 14 -7.42 -4.52 24.87
CA GLY A 14 -8.40 -4.49 25.93
C GLY A 14 -8.62 -3.07 26.46
N LEU A 15 -9.90 -2.72 26.59
CA LEU A 15 -10.41 -1.86 27.66
C LEU A 15 -11.93 -2.02 27.66
N LEU A 16 -12.40 -2.75 28.67
CA LEU A 16 -13.79 -2.74 29.08
C LEU A 16 -14.15 -1.29 29.48
N CYS A 17 -15.23 -0.74 28.90
CA CYS A 17 -16.24 -0.04 29.69
C CYS A 17 -17.56 0.09 28.92
N ARG A 18 -18.65 -0.39 29.53
CA ARG A 18 -20.04 -0.25 29.07
C ARG A 18 -20.62 1.07 29.59
N THR A 19 -21.57 1.67 28.86
CA THR A 19 -22.95 2.08 29.25
C THR A 19 -23.55 2.93 28.12
N TRP A 20 -24.58 2.50 27.40
CA TRP A 20 -26.05 2.59 27.63
C TRP A 20 -26.71 3.92 27.20
N GLY A 21 -27.82 3.83 26.46
CA GLY A 21 -28.69 4.97 26.11
C GLY A 21 -29.61 4.71 24.91
N SER A 22 -30.88 4.34 25.20
CA SER A 22 -31.97 4.13 24.24
C SER A 22 -32.77 5.42 23.98
N ALA A 23 -33.52 5.41 22.88
CA ALA A 23 -34.75 6.17 22.57
C ALA A 23 -34.64 7.50 21.80
N GLY A 24 -35.50 7.61 20.77
CA GLY A 24 -36.09 8.87 20.31
C GLY A 24 -35.63 9.38 18.96
N GLY A 25 -36.50 9.31 17.95
CA GLY A 25 -36.22 9.71 16.57
C GLY A 25 -36.10 11.22 16.34
N ARG A 26 -35.39 11.56 15.26
CA ARG A 26 -35.64 12.70 14.35
C ARG A 26 -34.81 12.51 13.08
N ARG A 27 -35.47 12.48 11.93
CA ARG A 27 -34.85 12.60 10.60
C ARG A 27 -34.22 14.00 10.49
N GLY A 28 -33.00 14.09 9.98
CA GLY A 28 -32.45 15.37 9.56
C GLY A 28 -30.93 15.40 9.41
N ARG A 29 -30.49 15.41 8.15
CA ARG A 29 -29.14 15.76 7.66
C ARG A 29 -28.02 14.76 7.97
N CYS A 30 -27.79 13.86 6.99
CA CYS A 30 -26.45 13.42 6.63
C CYS A 30 -25.62 14.62 6.18
N ALA A 31 -25.10 15.39 7.12
CA ALA A 31 -23.91 16.18 6.87
C ALA A 31 -22.75 15.17 6.85
N VAL A 32 -22.32 14.79 5.66
CA VAL A 32 -21.02 14.16 5.43
C VAL A 32 -19.97 15.20 5.81
N LEU A 33 -19.75 15.34 7.12
CA LEU A 33 -18.59 15.99 7.69
C LEU A 33 -17.45 15.02 7.45
N TRP A 34 -16.80 15.20 6.31
CA TRP A 34 -15.41 14.79 6.14
C TRP A 34 -14.67 15.41 7.31
N PRO A 35 -14.11 14.62 8.26
CA PRO A 35 -13.25 15.20 9.27
C PRO A 35 -12.05 15.80 8.52
N ARG A 36 -12.07 17.13 8.45
CA ARG A 36 -10.95 17.98 8.07
C ARG A 36 -9.92 17.82 9.19
N SER A 37 -9.19 16.71 9.15
CA SER A 37 -8.15 16.42 10.12
C SER A 37 -7.01 17.38 9.89
N HIS A 38 -7.02 18.43 10.72
CA HIS A 38 -5.85 19.04 11.33
C HIS A 38 -4.54 18.36 10.95
N VAL A 39 -3.80 19.00 10.05
CA VAL A 39 -2.36 18.83 9.94
C VAL A 39 -1.77 19.40 11.22
N CYS A 40 -1.64 18.56 12.24
CA CYS A 40 -0.81 18.84 13.39
C CYS A 40 -0.32 17.51 13.97
N GLY A 41 1.00 17.39 14.11
CA GLY A 41 1.62 16.26 14.79
C GLY A 41 2.44 15.39 13.84
N ALA A 42 3.72 15.72 13.72
CA ALA A 42 4.75 14.77 13.34
C ALA A 42 4.76 13.58 14.32
N ALA A 43 3.86 12.62 14.13
CA ALA A 43 3.94 11.35 14.82
C ALA A 43 5.22 10.67 14.31
N ARG A 44 6.26 10.55 15.14
CA ARG A 44 7.41 9.69 14.87
C ARG A 44 6.86 8.28 14.62
N ALA A 45 6.83 7.83 13.37
CA ALA A 45 6.31 6.52 13.03
C ALA A 45 7.25 5.47 13.62
N ALA A 46 6.80 4.78 14.66
CA ALA A 46 7.49 3.61 15.20
C ALA A 46 7.66 2.60 14.07
N SER A 47 8.90 2.24 13.75
CA SER A 47 9.18 1.24 12.73
C SER A 47 8.63 -0.10 13.17
N ARG A 48 7.75 -0.70 12.37
CA ARG A 48 7.19 -2.03 12.64
C ARG A 48 7.92 -3.04 11.76
N SER A 49 8.60 -3.98 12.39
CA SER A 49 9.28 -5.09 11.72
C SER A 49 8.59 -6.40 12.09
N VAL A 50 8.23 -7.19 11.09
CA VAL A 50 7.66 -8.52 11.25
C VAL A 50 8.62 -9.50 10.57
N CYS A 51 9.09 -10.48 11.32
CA CYS A 51 9.95 -11.53 10.81
C CYS A 51 9.13 -12.82 10.68
N VAL A 52 9.18 -13.44 9.51
CA VAL A 52 8.49 -14.70 9.21
C VAL A 52 9.49 -15.65 8.59
N GLU A 53 9.50 -16.90 9.02
CA GLU A 53 10.34 -17.93 8.42
C GLU A 53 9.57 -18.62 7.28
N LEU A 54 10.13 -18.58 6.08
CA LEU A 54 9.57 -19.19 4.87
C LEU A 54 10.60 -20.13 4.26
N GLY A 55 10.35 -21.44 4.31
CA GLY A 55 11.21 -22.45 3.68
C GLY A 55 12.67 -22.38 4.13
N GLY A 56 12.93 -22.10 5.40
CA GLY A 56 14.28 -21.96 5.97
C GLY A 56 14.97 -20.62 5.70
N ARG A 57 14.32 -19.68 5.00
CA ARG A 57 14.80 -18.31 4.81
C ARG A 57 14.01 -17.35 5.69
N LYS A 58 14.70 -16.44 6.37
CA LYS A 58 14.08 -15.38 7.17
C LYS A 58 13.60 -14.27 6.23
N LEU A 59 12.29 -14.07 6.20
CA LEU A 59 11.64 -12.96 5.52
C LEU A 59 11.38 -11.86 6.55
N GLU A 60 11.93 -10.67 6.33
CA GLU A 60 11.73 -9.52 7.20
C GLU A 60 10.94 -8.44 6.47
N ILE A 61 9.80 -8.05 7.01
CA ILE A 61 8.98 -6.96 6.49
C ILE A 61 9.12 -5.80 7.45
N THR A 62 9.69 -4.69 6.98
CA THR A 62 9.80 -3.45 7.73
C THR A 62 8.93 -2.37 7.12
N SER A 63 8.06 -1.77 7.93
CA SER A 63 7.23 -0.62 7.55
C SER A 63 7.51 0.59 8.43
N GLY A 64 7.25 1.80 7.89
CA GLY A 64 7.31 3.07 8.62
C GLY A 64 8.69 3.75 8.69
N LYS A 65 9.78 3.10 8.24
CA LYS A 65 11.12 3.70 8.21
C LYS A 65 11.33 4.63 7.01
N LEU A 66 10.86 4.22 5.82
CA LEU A 66 11.13 4.89 4.54
C LEU A 66 9.83 5.40 3.89
N ALA A 67 9.96 6.38 3.00
CA ALA A 67 8.89 6.92 2.16
C ALA A 67 7.58 7.26 2.92
N ARG A 68 7.71 8.07 3.98
CA ARG A 68 6.61 8.43 4.90
C ARG A 68 5.51 9.31 4.28
N PHE A 69 5.76 9.87 3.11
CA PHE A 69 4.79 10.65 2.35
C PHE A 69 3.86 9.78 1.49
N ALA A 70 4.23 8.51 1.26
CA ALA A 70 3.34 7.57 0.58
C ALA A 70 2.25 7.08 1.55
N ASP A 71 1.07 6.79 1.01
CA ASP A 71 -0.04 6.22 1.80
C ASP A 71 0.34 4.85 2.38
N GLY A 72 1.15 4.08 1.65
CA GLY A 72 1.73 2.81 2.11
C GLY A 72 3.16 2.61 1.65
N CYS A 73 4.02 2.16 2.55
CA CYS A 73 5.40 1.77 2.25
C CYS A 73 5.81 0.53 3.05
N ALA A 74 6.35 -0.47 2.36
CA ALA A 74 6.92 -1.66 2.95
C ALA A 74 8.27 -1.99 2.30
N VAL A 75 9.24 -2.36 3.13
CA VAL A 75 10.51 -2.93 2.71
C VAL A 75 10.49 -4.40 3.08
N VAL A 76 10.65 -5.26 2.09
CA VAL A 76 10.71 -6.72 2.27
C VAL A 76 12.14 -7.16 2.02
N LYS A 77 12.71 -7.88 2.98
CA LYS A 77 14.05 -8.46 2.86
C LYS A 77 13.97 -9.97 2.92
N LEU A 78 14.74 -10.61 2.05
CA LEU A 78 14.90 -12.05 1.95
C LEU A 78 16.39 -12.35 1.81
N GLY A 79 17.04 -12.67 2.94
CA GLY A 79 18.50 -12.78 3.00
C GLY A 79 19.16 -11.48 2.55
N ASP A 80 19.92 -11.54 1.45
CA ASP A 80 20.65 -10.39 0.90
C ASP A 80 19.82 -9.56 -0.07
N THR A 81 18.64 -10.00 -0.49
CA THR A 81 17.80 -9.26 -1.45
C THR A 81 16.78 -8.38 -0.73
N SER A 82 16.65 -7.11 -1.13
CA SER A 82 15.75 -6.15 -0.49
C SER A 82 14.85 -5.40 -1.48
N VAL A 83 13.53 -5.54 -1.37
CA VAL A 83 12.57 -4.87 -2.25
C VAL A 83 11.78 -3.83 -1.47
N MET A 84 11.69 -2.62 -2.03
CA MET A 84 10.84 -1.56 -1.49
C MET A 84 9.61 -1.39 -2.37
N VAL A 85 8.44 -1.45 -1.74
CA VAL A 85 7.14 -1.26 -2.38
C VAL A 85 6.47 -0.02 -1.80
N THR A 86 6.02 0.87 -2.67
CA THR A 86 5.24 2.05 -2.31
C THR A 86 3.91 2.03 -3.05
N ALA A 87 2.83 2.28 -2.32
CA ALA A 87 1.49 2.45 -2.87
C ALA A 87 1.00 3.86 -2.54
N VAL A 88 0.50 4.54 -3.56
CA VAL A 88 -0.06 5.89 -3.45
C VAL A 88 -1.42 5.90 -4.12
N SER A 89 -2.42 6.42 -3.43
CA SER A 89 -3.79 6.55 -3.93
C SER A 89 -4.23 8.01 -3.86
N LYS A 90 -4.86 8.51 -4.92
CA LYS A 90 -5.41 9.87 -4.88
C LYS A 90 -6.70 9.89 -4.05
N THR A 91 -6.89 10.97 -3.29
CA THR A 91 -8.09 11.16 -2.46
C THR A 91 -9.35 11.48 -3.29
N LYS A 92 -9.19 12.00 -4.52
CA LYS A 92 -10.30 12.38 -5.40
C LYS A 92 -10.57 11.24 -6.40
N PRO A 93 -11.82 10.78 -6.52
CA PRO A 93 -12.19 9.80 -7.54
C PRO A 93 -12.07 10.43 -8.93
N SER A 94 -11.60 9.66 -9.91
CA SER A 94 -11.63 10.07 -11.31
C SER A 94 -13.02 9.82 -11.90
N PRO A 95 -13.44 10.58 -12.93
CA PRO A 95 -14.74 10.40 -13.59
C PRO A 95 -14.79 9.15 -14.50
N SER A 96 -13.81 8.25 -14.40
CA SER A 96 -13.66 7.10 -15.29
C SER A 96 -14.48 5.91 -14.82
N GLN A 97 -15.12 5.20 -15.75
CA GLN A 97 -15.87 3.96 -15.49
C GLN A 97 -14.96 2.75 -15.19
N PHE A 98 -13.65 2.91 -15.33
CA PHE A 98 -12.63 1.90 -15.07
C PHE A 98 -11.67 2.36 -13.98
N MET A 99 -11.16 1.42 -13.18
CA MET A 99 -10.14 1.69 -12.15
C MET A 99 -8.79 2.01 -12.82
N PRO A 100 -8.29 3.26 -12.70
CA PRO A 100 -6.96 3.62 -13.18
C PRO A 100 -5.92 3.09 -12.19
N LEU A 101 -5.27 1.98 -12.55
CA LEU A 101 -4.21 1.35 -11.78
C LEU A 101 -2.96 1.26 -12.64
N VAL A 102 -1.88 1.86 -12.15
CA VAL A 102 -0.56 1.82 -12.77
C VAL A 102 0.40 1.10 -11.85
N VAL A 103 1.07 0.08 -12.38
CA VAL A 103 2.08 -0.68 -11.66
C VAL A 103 3.39 -0.56 -12.40
N ASP A 104 4.41 -0.03 -11.71
CA ASP A 104 5.76 0.13 -12.23
C ASP A 104 6.74 -0.71 -11.41
N TYR A 105 7.36 -1.70 -12.03
CA TYR A 105 8.49 -2.44 -11.46
C TYR A 105 9.81 -1.95 -12.07
N ARG A 106 10.77 -1.58 -11.21
CA ARG A 106 12.11 -1.12 -11.61
C ARG A 106 13.19 -1.88 -10.86
N GLN A 107 14.08 -2.51 -11.61
CA GLN A 107 15.30 -3.09 -11.10
C GLN A 107 16.42 -2.07 -11.26
N LYS A 108 17.17 -1.80 -10.19
CA LYS A 108 18.35 -0.92 -10.29
C LYS A 108 19.60 -1.75 -10.55
N ALA A 109 20.39 -1.40 -11.56
CA ALA A 109 21.72 -1.96 -11.81
C ALA A 109 22.67 -1.79 -10.62
N ALA A 110 22.48 -0.70 -9.84
CA ALA A 110 23.20 -0.48 -8.59
C ALA A 110 22.98 -1.60 -7.56
N ALA A 111 21.85 -2.29 -7.58
CA ALA A 111 21.61 -3.47 -6.75
C ALA A 111 22.61 -4.60 -7.07
N ALA A 112 22.99 -4.77 -8.34
CA ALA A 112 23.97 -5.78 -8.70
C ALA A 112 25.42 -5.34 -8.45
N GLY A 113 25.64 -4.13 -7.91
CA GLY A 113 26.98 -3.54 -7.77
C GLY A 113 27.64 -3.24 -9.12
N ARG A 114 26.88 -3.19 -10.22
CA ARG A 114 27.39 -3.00 -11.57
C ARG A 114 27.02 -1.63 -12.10
N ILE A 115 28.00 -0.94 -12.67
CA ILE A 115 27.76 0.29 -13.42
C ILE A 115 27.16 -0.11 -14.77
N PRO A 116 26.00 0.46 -15.16
CA PRO A 116 25.41 0.17 -16.47
C PRO A 116 26.39 0.61 -17.56
N THR A 117 26.74 -0.32 -18.47
CA THR A 117 27.71 -0.13 -19.57
C THR A 117 27.15 0.68 -20.74
N ASN A 118 25.96 1.25 -20.59
CA ASN A 118 25.31 2.06 -21.60
C ASN A 118 26.03 3.43 -21.75
N HIS A 119 25.96 4.02 -22.94
CA HIS A 119 26.52 5.33 -23.25
C HIS A 119 26.02 6.42 -22.28
N LEU A 120 24.75 6.34 -21.89
CA LEU A 120 24.13 7.29 -20.95
C LEU A 120 24.41 6.97 -19.47
N ARG A 121 25.13 5.88 -19.15
CA ARG A 121 25.45 5.38 -17.80
C ARG A 121 24.24 5.42 -16.83
N ARG A 122 23.05 5.26 -17.39
CA ARG A 122 21.74 5.33 -16.76
C ARG A 122 20.87 4.24 -17.37
N GLU A 123 19.86 3.82 -16.64
CA GLU A 123 18.96 2.75 -17.05
C GLU A 123 17.96 3.31 -18.06
N LEU A 124 18.08 2.88 -19.31
CA LEU A 124 17.29 3.41 -20.43
C LEU A 124 16.02 2.58 -20.59
N GLY A 125 14.95 3.05 -19.95
CA GLY A 125 13.61 2.49 -20.12
C GLY A 125 13.38 1.16 -19.42
N SER A 126 12.17 0.62 -19.57
CA SER A 126 11.78 -0.65 -18.93
C SER A 126 12.30 -1.83 -19.72
N THR A 127 12.99 -2.75 -19.05
CA THR A 127 13.40 -4.02 -19.66
C THR A 127 12.19 -4.94 -19.86
N PRO A 128 12.25 -5.94 -20.76
CA PRO A 128 11.14 -6.88 -20.94
C PRO A 128 10.78 -7.62 -19.64
N HIS A 129 11.78 -7.95 -18.82
CA HIS A 129 11.56 -8.57 -17.51
C HIS A 129 10.78 -7.66 -16.56
N GLU A 130 11.09 -6.35 -16.55
CA GLU A 130 10.35 -5.37 -15.76
C GLU A 130 8.90 -5.23 -16.21
N ILE A 131 8.66 -5.18 -17.52
CA ILE A 131 7.31 -5.09 -18.09
C ILE A 131 6.49 -6.33 -17.74
N LEU A 132 7.07 -7.53 -17.88
CA LEU A 132 6.39 -8.78 -17.55
C LEU A 132 6.06 -8.86 -16.06
N THR A 133 7.01 -8.51 -15.19
CA THR A 133 6.81 -8.52 -13.73
C THR A 133 5.73 -7.52 -13.32
N SER A 134 5.74 -6.32 -13.90
CA SER A 134 4.71 -5.30 -13.67
C SER A 134 3.31 -5.81 -14.02
N ARG A 135 3.18 -6.52 -15.15
CA ARG A 135 1.90 -7.12 -15.59
C ARG A 135 1.45 -8.27 -14.70
N VAL A 136 2.38 -9.07 -14.16
CA VAL A 136 2.05 -10.15 -13.21
C VAL A 136 1.46 -9.56 -11.93
N ILE A 137 2.10 -8.51 -11.39
CA ILE A 137 1.62 -7.81 -10.18
C ILE A 137 0.25 -7.17 -10.44
N ASP A 138 0.07 -6.50 -11.58
CA ASP A 138 -1.19 -5.84 -11.91
C ASP A 138 -2.36 -6.83 -11.96
N ARG A 139 -2.17 -8.00 -12.58
CA ARG A 139 -3.22 -9.03 -12.66
C ARG A 139 -3.58 -9.64 -11.32
N SER A 140 -2.64 -9.77 -10.39
CA SER A 140 -2.91 -10.36 -9.07
C SER A 140 -3.64 -9.39 -8.13
N ILE A 141 -3.39 -8.08 -8.25
CA ILE A 141 -4.00 -7.09 -7.34
C ILE A 141 -5.36 -6.58 -7.83
N ARG A 142 -5.64 -6.54 -9.14
CA ARG A 142 -6.93 -6.09 -9.70
C ARG A 142 -8.17 -6.77 -9.08
N PRO A 143 -8.22 -8.11 -8.90
CA PRO A 143 -9.41 -8.76 -8.33
C PRO A 143 -9.61 -8.47 -6.83
N LEU A 144 -8.61 -7.94 -6.14
CA LEU A 144 -8.70 -7.67 -4.69
C LEU A 144 -9.45 -6.38 -4.38
N PHE A 145 -9.70 -5.52 -5.37
CA PHE A 145 -10.40 -4.26 -5.17
C PHE A 145 -11.93 -4.46 -5.19
N PRO A 146 -12.68 -3.81 -4.30
CA PRO A 146 -14.13 -3.86 -4.32
C PRO A 146 -14.70 -3.21 -5.59
N ALA A 147 -15.85 -3.71 -6.04
CA ALA A 147 -16.55 -3.14 -7.18
C ALA A 147 -16.90 -1.66 -6.91
N GLY A 148 -16.61 -0.77 -7.88
CA GLY A 148 -16.86 0.68 -7.76
C GLY A 148 -15.69 1.50 -7.19
N TYR A 149 -14.48 0.93 -7.11
CA TYR A 149 -13.28 1.67 -6.74
C TYR A 149 -12.70 2.43 -7.95
N PHE A 150 -12.80 3.77 -7.94
CA PHE A 150 -12.38 4.65 -9.03
C PHE A 150 -11.29 5.66 -8.62
N TYR A 151 -10.41 5.25 -7.72
CA TYR A 151 -9.29 6.08 -7.30
C TYR A 151 -8.05 5.77 -8.12
N ASP A 152 -7.40 6.81 -8.61
CA ASP A 152 -6.13 6.70 -9.31
C ASP A 152 -5.06 6.21 -8.34
N THR A 153 -4.61 4.99 -8.57
CA THR A 153 -3.70 4.27 -7.69
C THR A 153 -2.44 3.92 -8.45
N GLN A 154 -1.30 4.31 -7.86
CA GLN A 154 0.01 3.99 -8.38
C GLN A 154 0.74 3.09 -7.40
N VAL A 155 1.21 1.96 -7.91
CA VAL A 155 2.08 1.03 -7.18
C VAL A 155 3.45 1.06 -7.85
N SER A 156 4.46 1.43 -7.09
CA SER A 156 5.85 1.42 -7.56
C SER A 156 6.67 0.45 -6.73
N VAL A 157 7.31 -0.50 -7.42
CA VAL A 157 8.19 -1.50 -6.83
C VAL A 157 9.63 -1.23 -7.28
N LYS A 158 10.53 -1.11 -6.32
CA LYS A 158 11.95 -0.89 -6.55
C LYS A 158 12.73 -2.02 -5.91
N ALA A 159 13.44 -2.79 -6.72
CA ALA A 159 14.34 -3.81 -6.23
C ALA A 159 15.72 -3.21 -5.91
N SER A 160 16.21 -3.50 -4.70
CA SER A 160 17.58 -3.32 -4.25
C SER A 160 18.15 -4.68 -3.85
N ILE A 161 19.48 -4.82 -3.91
CA ILE A 161 20.17 -5.79 -3.07
C ILE A 161 20.41 -5.03 -1.76
#